data_AF-A0A422QDC7-F1
#
_entry.id   AF-A0A422QDC7-F1
#
_cell.length_a   1.000
_cell.length_b   1.000
_cell.length_c   1.000
_cell.angle_alpha   90.00
_cell.angle_beta   90.00
_cell.angle_gamma   90.00
#
_symmetry.space_group_name_H-M   'P 1'
#
loop_
_entity.id
_entity.type
_entity.pdbx_description
1 polymer ?
#
loop_
_entity_poly.entity_id
_entity_poly.type
_entity_poly.pdbx_seq_one_letter_code
_entity_poly.pdbx_strand_id
1 'polypeptide(L)' 'AGLVEERAEELARILVKEMGKRISEARAEVQTTAAIARYYAENGEKFLALHKLDTPRATPGSNTTCWA' A
#
# COMPACT_ATOMS: atom_id res chain seq x y z
N ALA A 1 -7.09 8.70 0.00
CA ALA A 1 -7.57 8.47 1.38
C ALA A 1 -8.81 9.28 1.73
N GLY A 2 -8.83 10.61 1.50
CA GLY A 2 -9.94 11.48 1.93
C GLY A 2 -11.34 11.04 1.49
N LEU A 3 -11.51 10.60 0.23
CA LEU A 3 -12.80 10.13 -0.27
C LEU A 3 -13.31 8.86 0.44
N VAL A 4 -12.40 7.98 0.88
CA VAL A 4 -12.74 6.75 1.61
C VAL A 4 -13.17 7.08 3.03
N GLU A 5 -12.55 8.07 3.65
CA GLU A 5 -12.90 8.58 4.98
C GLU A 5 -14.26 9.29 4.96
N GLU A 6 -14.52 10.12 3.95
CA GLU A 6 -15.79 10.83 3.77
C GLU A 6 -16.98 9.86 3.63
N ARG A 7 -16.77 8.75 2.91
CA ARG A 7 -17.80 7.73 2.66
C ARG A 7 -17.72 6.53 3.59
N ALA A 8 -17.02 6.66 4.73
CA ALA A 8 -16.71 5.52 5.57
C ALA A 8 -17.95 4.76 6.08
N GLU A 9 -19.02 5.49 6.43
CA GLU A 9 -20.28 4.88 6.89
C GLU A 9 -21.11 4.23 5.79
N GLU A 10 -21.01 4.71 4.56
CA GLU A 10 -21.65 4.06 3.41
C GLU A 10 -20.96 2.73 3.11
N LEU A 11 -19.62 2.76 3.04
CA LEU A 11 -18.80 1.57 2.81
C LEU A 11 -18.99 0.54 3.92
N ALA A 12 -18.96 0.95 5.19
CA ALA A 12 -19.17 0.04 6.32
C ALA A 12 -20.54 -0.67 6.23
N ARG A 13 -21.60 0.05 5.83
CA ARG A 13 -22.94 -0.56 5.64
C ARG A 13 -22.98 -1.56 4.50
N ILE A 14 -22.28 -1.30 3.39
CA ILE A 14 -22.16 -2.26 2.28
C ILE A 14 -21.44 -3.52 2.77
N LEU A 15 -20.31 -3.38 3.47
CA LEU A 15 -19.56 -4.51 4.02
C LEU A 15 -20.39 -5.37 4.98
N VAL A 16 -21.23 -4.75 5.82
CA VAL A 16 -22.17 -5.48 6.68
C VAL A 16 -23.26 -6.18 5.88
N LYS A 17 -23.82 -5.52 4.87
CA LYS A 17 -24.94 -6.05 4.08
C LYS A 17 -24.55 -7.26 3.24
N GLU A 18 -23.37 -7.22 2.62
CA GLU A 18 -22.90 -8.29 1.73
C GLU A 18 -22.33 -9.48 2.50
N MET A 19 -21.61 -9.23 3.60
CA MET A 19 -20.82 -10.27 4.29
C MET A 19 -21.33 -10.62 5.69
N GLY A 20 -22.25 -9.83 6.28
CA GLY A 20 -22.81 -10.08 7.61
C GLY A 20 -21.87 -9.77 8.79
N LYS A 21 -20.76 -9.04 8.56
CA LYS A 21 -19.83 -8.64 9.63
C LYS A 21 -20.46 -7.62 10.59
N ARG A 22 -19.85 -7.38 11.76
CA ARG A 22 -20.36 -6.34 12.68
C ARG A 22 -20.04 -4.95 12.13
N ILE A 23 -20.95 -3.98 12.32
CA ILE A 23 -20.75 -2.60 11.84
C ILE A 23 -19.50 -1.94 12.45
N SER A 24 -19.17 -2.28 13.69
CA SER A 24 -17.95 -1.80 14.36
C SER A 24 -16.67 -2.32 13.68
N GLU A 25 -16.67 -3.59 13.25
CA GLU A 25 -15.54 -4.21 12.54
C GLU A 25 -15.43 -3.62 11.13
N ALA A 26 -16.56 -3.45 10.44
CA ALA A 26 -16.59 -2.84 9.11
C ALA A 26 -16.02 -1.42 9.11
N ARG A 27 -16.33 -0.61 10.13
CA ARG A 27 -15.77 0.74 10.30
C ARG A 27 -14.24 0.71 10.49
N ALA A 28 -13.76 -0.17 11.36
CA ALA A 28 -12.34 -0.32 11.63
C ALA A 28 -11.57 -0.74 10.35
N GLU A 29 -12.16 -1.61 9.54
CA GLU A 29 -11.58 -2.07 8.28
C GLU A 29 -11.49 -0.94 7.24
N VAL A 30 -12.53 -0.11 7.11
CA VAL A 30 -12.52 1.05 6.21
C VAL A 30 -11.48 2.08 6.65
N GLN A 31 -11.38 2.36 7.95
CA GLN A 31 -10.35 3.25 8.50
C GLN A 31 -8.93 2.70 8.25
N THR A 32 -8.73 1.41 8.47
CA THR A 32 -7.44 0.75 8.21
C THR A 32 -7.07 0.84 6.73
N THR A 33 -8.02 0.64 5.83
CA THR A 33 -7.81 0.76 4.38
C THR A 33 -7.40 2.19 3.99
N ALA A 34 -8.07 3.21 4.55
CA ALA A 34 -7.71 4.60 4.32
C ALA A 34 -6.30 4.94 4.84
N ALA A 35 -5.93 4.40 6.01
CA ALA A 35 -4.61 4.59 6.62
C ALA A 35 -3.51 3.92 5.78
N ILE A 36 -3.72 2.69 5.29
CA ILE A 36 -2.79 2.00 4.39
C ILE A 36 -2.58 2.81 3.11
N ALA A 37 -3.67 3.30 2.51
CA ALA A 37 -3.57 4.12 1.31
C ALA A 37 -2.76 5.40 1.54
N ARG A 38 -2.90 6.04 2.71
CA ARG A 38 -2.09 7.21 3.09
C ARG A 38 -0.63 6.84 3.31
N TYR A 39 -0.36 5.74 4.03
CA TYR A 39 1.00 5.27 4.31
C TYR A 39 1.81 5.02 3.04
N TYR A 40 1.21 4.37 2.03
CA TYR A 40 1.87 4.14 0.75
C TYR A 40 2.00 5.39 -0.11
N ALA A 41 1.04 6.32 -0.03
CA ALA A 41 1.18 7.63 -0.69
C ALA A 41 2.37 8.42 -0.11
N GLU A 42 2.63 8.31 1.19
CA GLU A 42 3.72 9.01 1.88
C GLU A 42 5.08 8.30 1.77
N ASN A 43 5.10 6.96 1.78
CA ASN A 43 6.35 6.18 1.80
C ASN A 43 6.68 5.51 0.46
N GLY A 44 5.83 5.67 -0.56
CA GLY A 44 5.98 5.03 -1.87
C GLY A 44 7.33 5.31 -2.53
N GLU A 45 7.82 6.55 -2.44
CA GLU A 45 9.14 6.91 -3.00
C GLU A 45 10.29 6.13 -2.38
N LYS A 46 10.24 5.87 -1.06
CA LYS A 46 11.26 5.08 -0.37
C LYS A 46 11.22 3.61 -0.78
N PHE A 47 10.02 3.07 -0.99
CA PHE A 47 9.86 1.68 -1.41
C PHE A 47 10.28 1.44 -2.86
N LEU A 48 10.13 2.45 -3.72
CA LEU A 48 10.56 2.42 -5.11
C LEU A 48 12.02 2.86 -5.30
N ALA A 49 12.70 3.25 -4.24
CA ALA A 49 14.09 3.69 -4.30
C ALA A 49 15.01 2.55 -4.78
N LEU A 50 15.94 2.89 -5.67
CA LEU A 50 16.90 1.95 -6.22
C LEU A 50 17.77 1.36 -5.11
N HIS A 51 17.67 0.04 -4.89
CA HIS A 51 18.56 -0.69 -4.01
C HIS A 51 19.68 -1.34 -4.82
N LYS A 52 20.93 -0.90 -4.60
CA LYS A 52 22.09 -1.54 -5.23
C LYS A 52 22.41 -2.83 -4.50
N LEU A 53 22.48 -3.93 -5.25
CA LEU A 53 22.92 -5.22 -4.74
C LEU A 53 24.42 -5.36 -4.96
N ASP A 54 25.20 -5.30 -3.88
CA ASP A 54 26.63 -5.58 -3.93
C ASP A 54 26.86 -7.08 -3.99
N THR A 55 27.05 -7.59 -5.21
CA THR A 55 27.34 -9.00 -5.44
C THR A 55 28.86 -9.15 -5.60
N PRO A 56 29.56 -10.02 -4.84
CA PRO A 56 31.02 -10.14 -4.87
C PRO A 56 31.59 -10.73 -6.18
N ARG A 57 30.75 -11.05 -7.16
CA ARG A 57 31.14 -11.54 -8.50
C ARG A 57 30.90 -10.47 -9.57
N ALA A 58 31.26 -9.22 -9.30
CA ALA A 58 31.39 -8.22 -10.35
C ALA A 58 32.80 -8.33 -10.95
N THR A 59 32.91 -8.84 -12.17
CA THR A 59 34.15 -8.76 -12.96
C THR A 59 34.57 -7.30 -13.12
N PRO A 60 35.86 -6.95 -13.04
CA PRO A 60 36.30 -5.56 -13.16
C PRO A 60 36.05 -5.08 -14.59
N GLY A 61 35.08 -4.18 -14.80
CA GLY A 61 34.93 -3.44 -16.06
C GLY A 61 33.56 -3.45 -16.75
N SER A 62 32.50 -4.07 -16.20
CA SER A 62 31.18 -4.02 -16.86
C SER A 62 30.31 -2.89 -16.29
N ASN A 63 30.18 -1.82 -17.07
CA ASN A 63 29.29 -0.69 -16.83
C ASN A 63 27.82 -1.12 -17.10
N THR A 64 27.31 -2.07 -16.32
CA THR A 64 26.05 -2.75 -16.61
C THR A 64 24.92 -2.15 -15.78
N THR A 65 24.22 -1.19 -16.35
CA THR A 65 22.76 -1.11 -16.19
C THR A 65 22.19 -2.48 -16.52
N CYS A 66 21.80 -3.26 -15.53
CA CYS A 66 21.18 -4.58 -15.74
C CYS A 66 19.70 -4.43 -16.08
N TRP A 67 19.37 -3.81 -17.21
CA TRP A 67 18.01 -3.86 -17.79
C TRP A 67 18.10 -3.83 -19.31
N ALA A 68 17.76 -4.97 -19.93
CA ALA A 68 17.23 -5.09 -21.28
C ALA A 68 16.25 -6.28 -21.25
#